data_AF-A0A061IJF3-F1
#
_entry.id   AF-A0A061IJF3-F1
#
_cell.length_a   1.000
_cell.length_b   1.000
_cell.length_c   1.000
_cell.angle_alpha   90.00
_cell.angle_beta   90.00
_cell.angle_gamma   90.00
#
_symmetry.space_group_name_H-M   'P 1'
#
loop_
_entity.id
_entity.type
_entity.pdbx_description
1 polymer ?
#
loop_
_entity_poly.entity_id
_entity_poly.type
_entity_poly.pdbx_seq_one_letter_code
_entity_poly.pdbx_strand_id
1 'polypeptide(L)' 'MSTARSGHSKIPKGNGSYPVGCTDLMFGYANESVFLRLYYPAQDPDRLDTVWIPNKEYFFGLSKFLGTPQFIGNILSFLY' A
#
# COMPACT_ATOMS: atom_id res chain seq x y z
N MET A 1 13.12 -5.69 -12.04
CA MET A 1 11.92 -5.88 -12.89
C MET A 1 10.71 -5.87 -11.99
N SER A 2 9.96 -4.77 -12.00
CA SER A 2 8.77 -4.62 -11.16
C SER A 2 7.64 -5.47 -11.73
N THR A 3 7.27 -6.53 -11.01
CA THR A 3 6.05 -7.27 -11.31
C THR A 3 4.87 -6.39 -10.92
N ALA A 4 4.33 -5.64 -11.88
CA ALA A 4 3.02 -5.01 -11.72
C ALA A 4 1.99 -6.15 -11.51
N ARG A 5 1.61 -6.39 -10.27
CA ARG A 5 0.48 -7.25 -9.95
C ARG A 5 -0.78 -6.52 -10.42
N SER A 6 -1.22 -6.86 -11.62
CA SER A 6 -2.57 -6.56 -12.09
C SER A 6 -3.55 -7.24 -11.12
N GLY A 7 -4.28 -6.45 -10.34
CA GLY A 7 -5.14 -6.98 -9.27
C GLY A 7 -6.03 -5.93 -8.61
N HIS A 8 -7.12 -5.56 -9.30
CA HIS A 8 -8.42 -5.21 -8.68
C HIS A 8 -8.46 -4.12 -7.59
N SER A 9 -7.87 -2.95 -7.84
CA SER A 9 -8.22 -1.77 -7.06
C SER A 9 -9.62 -1.26 -7.47
N LYS A 10 -10.67 -1.62 -6.71
CA LYS A 10 -11.96 -0.89 -6.74
C LYS A 10 -11.84 0.51 -6.13
N ILE A 11 -10.66 0.91 -5.63
CA ILE A 11 -10.42 2.23 -5.09
C ILE A 11 -10.50 3.22 -6.26
N PRO A 12 -11.42 4.21 -6.20
CA PRO A 12 -11.63 5.13 -7.32
C PRO A 12 -10.40 6.00 -7.53
N LYS A 13 -10.17 6.39 -8.79
CA LYS A 13 -9.21 7.45 -9.11
C LYS A 13 -9.69 8.77 -8.52
N GLY A 14 -8.76 9.68 -8.23
CA GLY A 14 -9.11 11.06 -7.89
C GLY A 14 -9.82 11.75 -9.06
N ASN A 15 -10.84 12.55 -8.77
CA ASN A 15 -11.58 13.34 -9.76
C ASN A 15 -10.91 14.70 -10.07
N GLY A 16 -9.70 14.93 -9.56
CA GLY A 16 -8.96 16.18 -9.75
C GLY A 16 -8.20 16.21 -11.08
N SER A 17 -7.73 17.41 -11.47
CA SER A 17 -7.03 17.63 -12.74
C SER A 17 -5.59 17.11 -12.78
N TYR A 18 -5.02 16.77 -11.63
CA TYR A 18 -3.63 16.30 -11.52
C TYR A 18 -3.60 14.77 -11.42
N PRO A 19 -2.74 14.09 -12.21
CA PRO A 19 -2.42 12.71 -11.91
C PRO A 19 -1.67 12.64 -10.57
N VAL A 20 -1.82 11.52 -9.86
CA VAL A 20 -1.31 11.36 -8.49
C VAL A 20 -0.23 10.30 -8.46
N GLY A 21 0.97 10.70 -8.03
CA GLY A 21 2.05 9.78 -7.68
C GLY A 21 1.96 9.36 -6.22
N CYS A 22 2.60 8.22 -5.90
CA CYS A 22 2.71 7.71 -4.55
C CYS A 22 4.13 7.23 -4.29
N THR A 23 4.67 7.55 -3.11
CA THR A 23 5.96 7.02 -2.64
C THR A 23 5.98 6.92 -1.12
N ASP A 24 6.85 6.05 -0.59
CA ASP A 24 7.05 5.88 0.85
C ASP A 24 8.39 6.52 1.25
N LEU A 25 8.39 7.29 2.33
CA LEU A 25 9.58 7.98 2.85
C LEU A 25 9.80 7.64 4.32
N MET A 26 10.97 7.10 4.62
CA MET A 26 11.45 6.89 5.98
C MET A 26 12.63 7.83 6.23
N PHE A 27 12.45 8.80 7.13
CA PHE A 27 13.49 9.78 7.47
C PHE A 27 14.18 9.37 8.77
N GLY A 28 15.29 8.66 8.63
CA GLY A 28 15.95 7.91 9.71
C GLY A 28 15.58 6.43 9.66
N TYR A 29 16.14 5.63 10.58
CA TYR A 29 15.91 4.18 10.64
C TYR A 29 15.49 3.68 12.03
N ALA A 30 15.25 4.60 12.98
CA ALA A 30 14.76 4.27 14.31
C ALA A 30 13.23 4.22 14.34
N ASN A 31 12.66 3.60 15.37
CA ASN A 31 11.21 3.60 15.61
C ASN A 31 10.64 5.00 15.93
N GLU A 32 11.48 5.90 16.43
CA GLU A 32 11.15 7.32 16.70
C GLU A 32 11.25 8.19 15.44
N SER A 33 11.76 7.63 14.34
CA SER A 33 11.90 8.31 13.05
C SER A 33 10.54 8.52 12.37
N VAL A 34 10.51 9.42 11.38
CA VAL A 34 9.30 9.67 10.61
C VAL A 34 9.19 8.64 9.49
N PHE A 35 8.05 7.97 9.42
CA PHE A 35 7.69 7.10 8.30
C PHE A 35 6.32 7.49 7.75
N LEU A 36 6.25 7.82 6.46
CA LEU A 36 5.02 8.28 5.81
C LEU A 36 4.89 7.77 4.37
N ARG A 37 3.64 7.73 3.90
CA ARG A 37 3.27 7.57 2.49
C ARG A 37 2.84 8.92 1.94
N LEU A 38 3.52 9.38 0.90
CA LEU A 38 3.26 10.68 0.26
C LEU A 38 2.47 10.48 -1.02
N TYR A 39 1.35 11.19 -1.13
CA TYR A 39 0.58 11.36 -2.36
C TYR A 39 0.80 12.78 -2.90
N TYR A 40 1.19 12.90 -4.17
CA TYR A 40 1.59 14.19 -4.74
C TYR A 40 1.19 14.31 -6.22
N PRO A 41 0.99 15.54 -6.75
CA PRO A 41 0.80 15.77 -8.18
C PRO A 41 1.98 15.26 -8.98
N ALA A 42 1.75 14.32 -9.90
CA ALA A 42 2.77 13.75 -10.76
C ALA A 42 2.71 14.36 -12.17
N GLN A 43 3.73 14.09 -12.99
CA GLN A 43 3.74 14.42 -14.41
C GLN A 43 3.28 13.26 -15.28
N ASP A 44 3.46 12.02 -14.81
CA ASP A 44 3.13 10.79 -15.53
C ASP A 44 1.75 10.27 -15.07
N PRO A 45 0.72 10.30 -15.94
CA PRO A 45 -0.64 9.91 -15.59
C PRO A 45 -0.89 8.40 -15.53
N ASP A 46 0.02 7.57 -16.05
CA ASP A 46 -0.27 6.16 -16.32
C ASP A 46 0.29 5.18 -15.28
N ARG A 47 0.98 5.65 -14.23
CA ARG A 47 1.48 4.80 -13.14
C ARG A 47 0.45 4.59 -12.04
N LEU A 48 -0.35 3.54 -12.20
CA LEU A 48 -1.24 2.99 -11.17
C LEU A 48 -0.69 1.68 -10.58
N ASP A 49 0.62 1.63 -10.35
CA ASP A 49 1.38 0.46 -9.88
C ASP A 49 1.57 0.43 -8.35
N THR A 50 0.96 1.37 -7.62
CA THR A 50 1.10 1.46 -6.16
C THR A 50 0.43 0.28 -5.47
N VAL A 51 1.22 -0.51 -4.73
CA VAL A 51 0.71 -1.58 -3.89
C VAL A 51 -0.01 -1.00 -2.67
N TRP A 52 -1.28 -1.37 -2.48
CA TRP A 52 -2.11 -0.86 -1.40
C TRP A 52 -1.58 -1.25 -0.02
N ILE A 53 -1.36 -2.55 0.21
CA ILE A 53 -0.78 -3.08 1.45
C ILE A 53 0.52 -3.83 1.10
N PRO A 54 1.70 -3.23 1.34
CA PRO A 54 2.95 -3.71 0.74
C PRO A 54 3.63 -4.88 1.47
N ASN A 55 3.26 -5.18 2.71
CA ASN A 55 3.92 -6.19 3.54
C ASN A 55 2.93 -7.11 4.25
N LYS A 56 3.28 -8.40 4.38
CA LYS A 56 2.43 -9.43 5.00
C LYS A 56 2.13 -9.16 6.47
N GLU A 57 3.05 -8.49 7.17
CA GLU A 57 2.96 -8.15 8.58
C GLU A 57 1.75 -7.24 8.86
N TYR A 58 1.36 -6.40 7.91
CA TYR A 58 0.12 -5.60 8.02
C TYR A 58 -1.12 -6.48 8.08
N PHE A 59 -1.19 -7.56 7.29
CA PHE A 59 -2.30 -8.51 7.33
C PHE A 59 -2.34 -9.33 8.63
N PHE A 60 -1.17 -9.67 9.18
CA PHE A 60 -1.11 -10.32 10.49
C PHE A 60 -1.58 -9.38 11.61
N GLY A 61 -1.14 -8.12 11.57
CA GLY A 61 -1.60 -7.08 12.49
C GLY A 61 -3.12 -6.88 12.40
N LEU A 62 -3.68 -6.83 11.19
CA LEU A 62 -5.11 -6.72 10.97
C LEU A 62 -5.88 -7.93 11.52
N SER A 63 -5.39 -9.15 11.26
CA SER A 63 -5.99 -10.38 11.79
C SER A 63 -6.04 -10.38 13.33
N LYS A 64 -4.94 -9.96 13.97
CA LYS A 64 -4.85 -9.80 15.43
C LYS A 64 -5.81 -8.72 15.94
N PHE A 65 -5.89 -7.58 15.26
CA PHE A 65 -6.78 -6.47 15.63
C PHE A 65 -8.27 -6.87 15.55
N LEU A 66 -8.65 -7.63 14.53
CA LEU A 66 -10.02 -8.12 14.34
C LEU A 66 -10.37 -9.34 15.21
N GLY A 67 -9.43 -9.87 16.01
CA GLY A 67 -9.64 -11.06 16.84
C GLY A 67 -9.79 -12.36 16.04
N THR A 68 -9.25 -12.39 14.82
CA THR A 68 -9.32 -13.57 13.94
C THR A 68 -8.06 -14.44 14.06
N PRO A 69 -8.12 -15.74 13.71
CA PRO A 69 -6.95 -16.61 13.73
C PRO A 69 -5.86 -16.16 12.74
N GLN A 70 -4.59 -16.34 13.11
CA GLN A 70 -3.42 -15.90 12.32
C GLN A 70 -3.40 -16.44 10.88
N PHE A 71 -3.96 -17.63 10.62
CA PHE A 71 -4.01 -18.19 9.27
C PHE A 71 -4.88 -17.33 8.32
N ILE A 72 -5.86 -16.59 8.85
CA ILE A 72 -6.63 -15.62 8.07
C ILE A 72 -5.73 -14.51 7.54
N GLY A 73 -4.78 -14.03 8.36
CA GLY A 73 -3.75 -13.08 7.92
C GLY A 73 -2.86 -13.64 6.79
N ASN A 74 -2.51 -14.93 6.84
CA ASN A 74 -1.77 -15.60 5.75
C ASN A 74 -2.59 -15.67 4.47
N ILE A 75 -3.88 -16.01 4.56
CA ILE A 75 -4.79 -16.05 3.40
C ILE A 75 -4.90 -14.65 2.79
N LEU A 76 -5.12 -13.62 3.60
CA LEU A 76 -5.23 -12.24 3.12
C LEU A 76 -3.96 -11.77 2.43
N SER A 77 -2.79 -12.04 3.00
CA SER A 77 -1.49 -11.69 2.39
C SER A 77 -1.19 -12.44 1.10
N PHE A 78 -1.83 -13.58 0.85
CA PHE A 78 -1.68 -14.31 -0.40
C PHE A 78 -2.61 -13.76 -1.49
N LEU A 79 -3.81 -13.34 -1.10
CA LEU A 79 -4.86 -12.85 -2.02
C LEU A 79 -4.63 -11.40 -2.49
N TYR A 80 -3.95 -10.59 -1.69
CA TYR A 80 -3.66 -9.18 -1.94
C TYR A 80 -2.15 -8.96 -1.99
#